data_AF-A0A4Q5T4A2-F1
#
_entry.id   AF-A0A4Q5T4A2-F1
#
_cell.length_a   1.000
_cell.length_b   1.000
_cell.length_c   1.000
_cell.angle_alpha   90.00
_cell.angle_beta   90.00
_cell.angle_gamma   90.00
#
_symmetry.space_group_name_H-M   'P 1'
#
loop_
_entity.id
_entity.type
_entity.pdbx_description
1 polymer ?
#
loop_
_entity_poly.entity_id
_entity_poly.type
_entity_poly.pdbx_seq_one_letter_code
_entity_poly.pdbx_strand_id
1 'polypeptide(L)'
;MHPTKKFFASLAVVAVAALPLAACSSGSDSGSSSDSSSSSSTPPKAVASITALTGEDTAVALDTGFTDALESLGLTPGTVGDGALEDGSLVFPITGGNVEVFTPGEVSPYVIGQIQHEGSGFSLEAGDTKVEITNLNVDPGASRVYGDVAVNGETAVTSAYIFTLNGSTLKPLQSEGETAILEGTQVLISPVAADLLNQTFDTDAVTPELLVGIAKITVNTTSGDDGN
;
A
#
# COMPACT_ATOMS: atom_id res chain seq x y z
N MET A 1 -35.19 44.55 -3.12
CA MET A 1 -34.92 45.52 -2.04
C MET A 1 -33.86 44.93 -1.12
N HIS A 2 -32.71 45.63 -1.02
CA HIS A 2 -31.56 45.45 -0.10
C HIS A 2 -30.68 44.18 -0.21
N PRO A 3 -29.36 44.24 0.11
CA PRO A 3 -28.39 45.23 -0.36
C PRO A 3 -27.01 44.63 -0.74
N THR A 4 -26.26 45.39 -1.55
CA THR A 4 -24.80 45.28 -1.79
C THR A 4 -23.96 45.68 -0.57
N LYS A 5 -22.80 45.04 -0.35
CA LYS A 5 -21.62 45.65 0.30
C LYS A 5 -20.31 45.16 -0.35
N LYS A 6 -19.40 46.11 -0.53
CA LYS A 6 -18.08 46.06 -1.20
C LYS A 6 -16.93 46.07 -0.17
N PHE A 7 -15.71 45.85 -0.69
CA PHE A 7 -14.36 46.20 -0.17
C PHE A 7 -13.71 45.20 0.81
N PHE A 8 -12.39 44.96 0.89
CA PHE A 8 -11.18 45.73 0.51
C PHE A 8 -10.05 44.83 -0.02
N ALA A 9 -9.14 45.42 -0.80
CA ALA A 9 -7.85 44.90 -1.21
C ALA A 9 -6.77 45.09 -0.13
N SER A 10 -5.75 44.24 -0.10
CA SER A 10 -4.40 44.64 0.33
C SER A 10 -3.32 43.68 -0.13
N LEU A 11 -2.37 44.28 -0.85
CA LEU A 11 -1.08 43.79 -1.33
C LEU A 11 -0.06 43.82 -0.18
N ALA A 12 0.86 42.86 -0.10
CA ALA A 12 2.13 43.04 0.63
C ALA A 12 3.27 42.25 -0.03
N VAL A 13 4.26 43.01 -0.50
CA VAL A 13 5.58 42.60 -1.03
C VAL A 13 6.59 42.68 0.12
N VAL A 14 7.44 41.66 0.28
CA VAL A 14 8.70 41.72 1.06
C VAL A 14 9.70 40.78 0.36
N ALA A 15 10.56 41.28 -0.52
CA ALA A 15 11.91 41.84 -0.28
C ALA A 15 12.96 40.78 0.11
N VAL A 16 13.85 40.49 -0.85
CA VAL A 16 15.06 39.66 -0.76
C VAL A 16 16.10 40.35 0.11
N ALA A 17 16.77 39.60 1.00
CA ALA A 17 18.02 40.02 1.63
C ALA A 17 19.07 38.92 1.46
N ALA A 18 20.02 39.18 0.56
CA ALA A 18 21.29 38.46 0.45
C ALA A 18 22.25 38.97 1.54
N LEU A 19 23.00 38.06 2.17
CA LEU A 19 24.07 38.39 3.12
C LEU A 19 25.39 37.71 2.70
N PRO A 20 26.54 38.33 3.04
CA PRO A 20 27.74 38.32 2.21
C PRO A 20 28.76 37.25 2.57
N LEU A 21 29.57 36.90 1.58
CA LEU A 21 30.84 36.17 1.70
C LEU A 21 31.96 37.12 2.18
N ALA A 22 32.62 36.79 3.29
CA ALA A 22 33.97 37.24 3.67
C ALA A 22 34.53 36.24 4.72
N ALA A 23 35.56 35.44 4.42
CA ALA A 23 37.01 35.74 4.39
C ALA A 23 37.70 35.63 5.77
N CYS A 24 38.82 34.90 5.77
CA CYS A 24 39.59 34.37 6.90
C CYS A 24 40.08 35.36 7.96
N SER A 25 40.24 34.86 9.20
CA SER A 25 41.16 35.40 10.20
C SER A 25 41.82 34.26 10.97
N SER A 26 43.14 34.13 10.84
CA SER A 26 44.01 33.28 11.64
C SER A 26 44.38 33.97 12.96
N GLY A 27 44.20 33.28 14.08
CA GLY A 27 44.67 33.70 15.40
C GLY A 27 44.58 32.55 16.39
N SER A 28 45.72 32.22 17.01
CA SER A 28 46.02 31.01 17.77
C SER A 28 45.23 30.79 19.07
N ASP A 29 45.30 29.53 19.52
CA ASP A 29 45.18 29.02 20.90
C ASP A 29 43.90 28.25 21.29
N SER A 30 44.15 26.97 21.57
CA SER A 30 43.38 26.04 22.41
C SER A 30 41.96 25.71 21.96
N GLY A 31 41.83 24.75 21.04
CA GLY A 31 40.55 24.15 20.71
C GLY A 31 40.76 22.68 20.38
N SER A 32 40.20 21.81 21.21
CA SER A 32 40.13 20.36 21.03
C SER A 32 39.94 19.98 19.56
N SER A 33 40.77 19.07 19.08
CA SER A 33 40.53 18.31 17.86
C SER A 33 39.22 17.53 18.06
N SER A 34 38.12 18.16 17.68
CA SER A 34 36.88 17.47 17.38
C SER A 34 37.08 16.85 16.00
N ASP A 35 37.68 15.66 15.99
CA ASP A 35 37.58 14.73 14.88
C ASP A 35 36.09 14.54 14.59
N SER A 36 35.59 15.32 13.64
CA SER A 36 34.26 15.12 13.07
C SER A 36 34.39 13.89 12.20
N SER A 37 34.34 12.72 12.83
CA SER A 37 34.09 11.45 12.19
C SER A 37 32.75 11.58 11.47
N SER A 38 32.78 12.05 10.23
CA SER A 38 31.68 11.84 9.31
C SER A 38 31.56 10.34 9.16
N SER A 39 30.67 9.73 9.94
CA SER A 39 30.26 8.36 9.74
C SER A 39 29.69 8.31 8.33
N SER A 40 30.51 7.91 7.36
CA SER A 40 30.05 7.53 6.04
C SER A 40 29.27 6.23 6.22
N SER A 41 28.04 6.34 6.72
CA SER A 41 27.06 5.28 6.63
C SER A 41 26.75 5.12 5.15
N THR A 42 27.28 4.06 4.54
CA THR A 42 26.82 3.64 3.22
C THR A 42 25.31 3.42 3.29
N PRO A 43 24.52 4.00 2.37
CA PRO A 43 23.07 3.78 2.38
C PRO A 43 22.78 2.28 2.26
N PRO A 44 21.72 1.79 2.93
CA PRO A 44 21.35 0.38 2.88
C PRO A 44 21.07 -0.04 1.42
N LYS A 45 21.53 -1.22 1.05
CA LYS A 45 21.39 -1.75 -0.32
C LYS A 45 20.25 -2.75 -0.35
N ALA A 46 19.37 -2.63 -1.34
CA ALA A 46 18.33 -3.63 -1.58
C ALA A 46 18.95 -5.02 -1.83
N VAL A 47 18.40 -6.05 -1.19
CA VAL A 47 18.75 -7.46 -1.41
C VAL A 47 18.09 -8.02 -2.68
N ALA A 48 16.97 -7.43 -3.10
CA ALA A 48 16.31 -7.71 -4.36
C ALA A 48 15.63 -6.44 -4.88
N SER A 49 15.60 -6.26 -6.19
CA SER A 49 14.90 -5.16 -6.85
C SER A 49 14.36 -5.66 -8.20
N ILE A 50 13.09 -5.35 -8.47
CA ILE A 50 12.43 -5.58 -9.75
C ILE A 50 11.78 -4.25 -10.15
N THR A 51 12.26 -3.67 -11.25
CA THR A 51 11.84 -2.34 -11.70
C THR A 51 10.51 -2.39 -12.49
N ALA A 52 10.22 -3.53 -13.11
CA ALA A 52 8.96 -3.79 -13.79
C ALA A 52 8.48 -5.19 -13.42
N LEU A 53 7.47 -5.25 -12.55
CA LEU A 53 6.83 -6.50 -12.17
C LEU A 53 6.10 -7.08 -13.38
N THR A 54 6.61 -8.21 -13.84
CA THR A 54 5.87 -9.18 -14.64
C THR A 54 5.75 -10.41 -13.75
N GLY A 55 4.54 -10.81 -13.38
CA GLY A 55 4.35 -11.82 -12.35
C GLY A 55 3.08 -12.62 -12.55
N GLU A 56 2.89 -13.61 -11.69
CA GLU A 56 1.73 -14.50 -11.76
C GLU A 56 0.59 -13.89 -10.96
N ASP A 57 0.69 -13.91 -9.64
CA ASP A 57 -0.42 -13.53 -8.78
C ASP A 57 0.00 -13.08 -7.37
N THR A 58 -0.96 -12.47 -6.71
CA THR A 58 -1.01 -12.35 -5.26
C THR A 58 -2.21 -13.15 -4.76
N ALA A 59 -1.95 -14.13 -3.90
CA ALA A 59 -2.97 -14.93 -3.25
C ALA A 59 -3.13 -14.49 -1.79
N VAL A 60 -4.37 -14.27 -1.35
CA VAL A 60 -4.73 -13.99 0.05
C VAL A 60 -5.50 -15.19 0.57
N ALA A 61 -4.84 -16.03 1.36
CA ALA A 61 -5.48 -17.15 2.03
C ALA A 61 -6.42 -16.61 3.11
N LEU A 62 -7.73 -16.84 2.94
CA LEU A 62 -8.75 -16.26 3.81
C LEU A 62 -8.65 -16.85 5.21
N ASP A 63 -8.70 -15.99 6.21
CA ASP A 63 -8.74 -16.40 7.60
C ASP A 63 -10.10 -17.00 7.95
N THR A 64 -10.12 -18.06 8.75
CA THR A 64 -11.38 -18.71 9.14
C THR A 64 -12.28 -17.76 9.94
N GLY A 65 -11.70 -16.91 10.79
CA GLY A 65 -12.46 -15.90 11.53
C GLY A 65 -13.08 -14.85 10.61
N PHE A 66 -12.45 -14.55 9.47
CA PHE A 66 -13.03 -13.69 8.45
C PHE A 66 -14.23 -14.36 7.77
N THR A 67 -14.07 -15.61 7.31
CA THR A 67 -15.16 -16.32 6.62
C THR A 67 -16.35 -16.56 7.55
N ASP A 68 -16.10 -16.86 8.83
CA ASP A 68 -17.15 -17.02 9.85
C ASP A 68 -17.88 -15.69 10.10
N ALA A 69 -17.15 -14.57 10.12
CA ALA A 69 -17.75 -13.25 10.24
C ALA A 69 -18.63 -12.91 9.03
N LEU A 70 -18.18 -13.22 7.82
CA LEU A 70 -18.98 -13.04 6.60
C LEU A 70 -20.27 -13.88 6.66
N GLU A 71 -20.17 -15.16 7.02
CA GLU A 71 -21.32 -16.05 7.16
C GLU A 71 -22.31 -15.53 8.22
N SER A 72 -21.81 -15.10 9.39
CA SER A 72 -22.64 -14.52 10.45
C SER A 72 -23.37 -13.24 10.01
N LEU A 73 -22.83 -12.52 9.03
CA LEU A 73 -23.42 -11.31 8.48
C LEU A 73 -24.29 -11.57 7.24
N GLY A 74 -24.34 -12.81 6.75
CA GLY A 74 -25.02 -13.15 5.51
C GLY A 74 -24.34 -12.55 4.27
N LEU A 75 -23.06 -12.19 4.38
CA LEU A 75 -22.26 -11.66 3.28
C LEU A 75 -21.65 -12.82 2.49
N THR A 76 -21.97 -12.89 1.21
CA THR A 76 -21.42 -13.89 0.30
C THR A 76 -20.20 -13.29 -0.42
N PRO A 77 -18.99 -13.84 -0.23
CA PRO A 77 -17.82 -13.41 -0.98
C PRO A 77 -17.91 -13.91 -2.43
N GLY A 78 -17.46 -13.08 -3.36
CA GLY A 78 -17.31 -13.39 -4.77
C GLY A 78 -16.09 -12.70 -5.37
N THR A 79 -15.88 -12.88 -6.67
CA THR A 79 -14.78 -12.27 -7.40
C THR A 79 -15.27 -11.36 -8.52
N VAL A 80 -14.40 -10.44 -8.94
CA VAL A 80 -14.68 -9.49 -10.02
C VAL A 80 -13.54 -9.54 -11.04
N GLY A 81 -13.90 -9.52 -12.32
CA GLY A 81 -12.95 -9.53 -13.43
C GLY A 81 -12.05 -10.75 -13.40
N ASP A 82 -10.74 -10.54 -13.46
CA ASP A 82 -9.73 -11.61 -13.48
C ASP A 82 -9.38 -12.15 -12.08
N GLY A 83 -10.08 -11.69 -11.03
CA GLY A 83 -9.94 -12.25 -9.68
C GLY A 83 -10.53 -13.65 -9.59
N ALA A 84 -9.85 -14.54 -8.85
CA ALA A 84 -10.30 -15.91 -8.60
C ALA A 84 -10.43 -16.21 -7.10
N LEU A 85 -11.28 -17.19 -6.75
CA LEU A 85 -11.42 -17.71 -5.41
C LEU A 85 -11.18 -19.22 -5.49
N GLU A 86 -9.97 -19.63 -5.14
CA GLU A 86 -9.48 -20.99 -5.33
C GLU A 86 -8.83 -21.48 -4.04
N ASP A 87 -9.15 -22.71 -3.62
CA ASP A 87 -8.60 -23.34 -2.43
C ASP A 87 -8.66 -22.45 -1.16
N GLY A 88 -9.74 -21.68 -1.01
CA GLY A 88 -9.93 -20.76 0.12
C GLY A 88 -9.09 -19.48 0.06
N SER A 89 -8.52 -19.16 -1.10
CA SER A 89 -7.70 -17.97 -1.32
C SER A 89 -8.28 -17.08 -2.41
N LEU A 90 -8.28 -15.77 -2.17
CA LEU A 90 -8.51 -14.78 -3.23
C LEU A 90 -7.22 -14.59 -4.02
N VAL A 91 -7.27 -14.84 -5.32
CA VAL A 91 -6.11 -14.77 -6.22
C VAL A 91 -6.30 -13.59 -7.17
N PHE A 92 -5.29 -12.71 -7.19
CA PHE A 92 -5.29 -11.48 -7.98
C PHE A 92 -4.08 -11.47 -8.91
N PRO A 93 -4.29 -11.50 -10.24
CA PRO A 93 -3.19 -11.37 -11.19
C PRO A 93 -2.38 -10.09 -10.98
N ILE A 94 -1.06 -10.17 -11.13
CA ILE A 94 -0.18 -8.99 -11.06
C ILE A 94 -0.09 -8.37 -12.45
N THR A 95 -0.58 -7.15 -12.57
CA THR A 95 -0.63 -6.39 -13.84
C THR A 95 0.54 -5.44 -14.01
N GLY A 96 1.26 -5.12 -12.93
CA GLY A 96 2.46 -4.31 -13.00
C GLY A 96 2.93 -3.81 -11.64
N GLY A 97 3.86 -2.85 -11.68
CA GLY A 97 4.44 -2.20 -10.51
C GLY A 97 5.94 -2.46 -10.39
N ASN A 98 6.48 -2.22 -9.20
CA ASN A 98 7.90 -2.39 -8.87
C ASN A 98 8.05 -2.80 -7.41
N VAL A 99 9.14 -3.49 -7.06
CA VAL A 99 9.42 -3.86 -5.68
C VAL A 99 10.91 -3.82 -5.38
N GLU A 100 11.25 -3.36 -4.19
CA GLU A 100 12.57 -3.43 -3.58
C GLU A 100 12.44 -4.08 -2.19
N VAL A 101 13.31 -5.04 -1.91
CA VAL A 101 13.39 -5.72 -0.62
C VAL A 101 14.74 -5.40 -0.01
N PHE A 102 14.75 -4.98 1.25
CA PHE A 102 15.93 -4.68 2.05
C PHE A 102 16.12 -5.73 3.15
N THR A 103 17.32 -5.79 3.72
CA THR A 103 17.56 -6.60 4.91
C THR A 103 16.65 -6.14 6.06
N PRO A 104 15.91 -7.04 6.72
CA PRO A 104 15.10 -6.68 7.87
C PRO A 104 15.91 -5.94 8.95
N GLY A 105 15.42 -4.78 9.39
CA GLY A 105 16.07 -3.94 10.39
C GLY A 105 16.98 -2.84 9.83
N GLU A 106 17.33 -2.86 8.54
CA GLU A 106 18.05 -1.75 7.89
C GLU A 106 17.13 -0.61 7.47
N VAL A 107 15.93 -0.96 6.98
CA VAL A 107 14.87 -0.03 6.56
C VAL A 107 13.54 -0.53 7.13
N SER A 108 12.62 0.39 7.46
CA SER A 108 11.29 0.05 7.96
C SER A 108 10.21 0.91 7.28
N PRO A 109 9.26 0.31 6.56
CA PRO A 109 9.18 -1.11 6.18
C PRO A 109 10.34 -1.54 5.25
N TYR A 110 10.76 -2.81 5.33
CA TYR A 110 11.89 -3.33 4.53
C TYR A 110 11.47 -3.83 3.14
N VAL A 111 10.19 -3.74 2.81
CA VAL A 111 9.66 -3.97 1.46
C VAL A 111 9.03 -2.67 1.00
N ILE A 112 9.47 -2.17 -0.14
CA ILE A 112 9.04 -0.89 -0.71
C ILE A 112 8.67 -1.13 -2.16
N GLY A 113 7.67 -0.43 -2.67
CA GLY A 113 7.24 -0.61 -4.05
C GLY A 113 5.80 -0.25 -4.26
N GLN A 114 5.27 -0.68 -5.39
CA GLN A 114 3.86 -0.62 -5.75
C GLN A 114 3.52 -1.90 -6.52
N ILE A 115 2.40 -2.54 -6.22
CA ILE A 115 1.95 -3.75 -6.93
C ILE A 115 0.52 -3.54 -7.39
N GLN A 116 0.29 -3.69 -8.68
CA GLN A 116 -0.98 -3.35 -9.33
C GLN A 116 -1.72 -4.62 -9.74
N HIS A 117 -3.02 -4.65 -9.48
CA HIS A 117 -3.93 -5.76 -9.81
C HIS A 117 -5.15 -5.25 -10.61
N GLU A 118 -4.89 -4.40 -11.61
CA GLU A 118 -5.93 -3.81 -12.45
C GLU A 118 -6.80 -4.87 -13.12
N GLY A 119 -8.10 -4.59 -13.30
CA GLY A 119 -9.02 -5.53 -13.92
C GLY A 119 -9.40 -6.75 -13.06
N SER A 120 -8.86 -6.86 -11.85
CA SER A 120 -9.24 -7.89 -10.88
C SER A 120 -9.81 -7.26 -9.60
N GLY A 121 -10.54 -8.07 -8.82
CA GLY A 121 -11.15 -7.62 -7.59
C GLY A 121 -11.96 -8.71 -6.90
N PHE A 122 -12.63 -8.30 -5.83
CA PHE A 122 -13.52 -9.16 -5.05
C PHE A 122 -14.84 -8.44 -4.77
N SER A 123 -15.86 -9.20 -4.43
CA SER A 123 -17.17 -8.66 -4.09
C SER A 123 -17.71 -9.24 -2.80
N LEU A 124 -18.57 -8.47 -2.14
CA LEU A 124 -19.38 -8.91 -1.01
C LEU A 124 -20.85 -8.64 -1.34
N GLU A 125 -21.69 -9.65 -1.23
CA GLU A 125 -23.11 -9.56 -1.60
C GLU A 125 -24.00 -9.96 -0.42
N ALA A 126 -25.04 -9.17 -0.16
CA ALA A 126 -26.11 -9.51 0.77
C ALA A 126 -27.45 -9.01 0.22
N GLY A 127 -28.38 -9.94 -0.03
CA GLY A 127 -29.68 -9.62 -0.62
C GLY A 127 -29.52 -8.99 -2.01
N ASP A 128 -30.08 -7.79 -2.19
CA ASP A 128 -30.01 -7.03 -3.44
C ASP A 128 -28.80 -6.08 -3.51
N THR A 129 -27.94 -6.08 -2.48
CA THR A 129 -26.76 -5.21 -2.38
C THR A 129 -25.50 -5.98 -2.69
N LYS A 130 -24.78 -5.53 -3.73
CA LYS A 130 -23.46 -6.03 -4.10
C LYS A 130 -22.44 -4.89 -4.00
N VAL A 131 -21.40 -5.11 -3.20
CA VAL A 131 -20.22 -4.24 -3.14
C VAL A 131 -19.11 -4.89 -3.95
N GLU A 132 -18.49 -4.15 -4.86
CA GLU A 132 -17.38 -4.58 -5.68
C GLU A 132 -16.16 -3.72 -5.38
N ILE A 133 -15.03 -4.37 -5.12
CA ILE A 133 -13.75 -3.72 -4.83
C ILE A 133 -12.77 -4.18 -5.89
N THR A 134 -12.30 -3.25 -6.71
CA THR A 134 -11.52 -3.52 -7.93
C THR A 134 -10.29 -2.62 -8.03
N ASN A 135 -9.43 -2.89 -9.02
CA ASN A 135 -8.24 -2.08 -9.31
C ASN A 135 -7.33 -1.93 -8.08
N LEU A 136 -7.07 -3.06 -7.42
CA LEU A 136 -6.28 -3.08 -6.20
C LEU A 136 -4.85 -2.62 -6.46
N ASN A 137 -4.35 -1.75 -5.61
CA ASN A 137 -2.98 -1.22 -5.67
C ASN A 137 -2.35 -1.31 -4.27
N VAL A 138 -1.33 -2.15 -4.16
CA VAL A 138 -0.62 -2.45 -2.91
C VAL A 138 0.57 -1.51 -2.78
N ASP A 139 0.61 -0.75 -1.68
CA ASP A 139 1.72 0.09 -1.25
C ASP A 139 2.34 -0.52 0.02
N PRO A 140 3.35 -1.41 -0.11
CA PRO A 140 4.06 -1.96 1.04
C PRO A 140 4.86 -0.90 1.80
N GLY A 141 5.22 0.23 1.18
CA GLY A 141 5.92 1.33 1.82
C GLY A 141 5.05 2.11 2.82
N ALA A 142 3.76 2.24 2.51
CA ALA A 142 2.76 2.81 3.41
C ALA A 142 2.05 1.76 4.27
N SER A 143 2.27 0.47 4.00
CA SER A 143 1.52 -0.66 4.57
C SER A 143 0.01 -0.60 4.28
N ARG A 144 -0.36 -0.28 3.04
CA ARG A 144 -1.76 -0.07 2.63
C ARG A 144 -2.08 -0.72 1.30
N VAL A 145 -3.34 -1.08 1.13
CA VAL A 145 -3.93 -1.44 -0.16
C VAL A 145 -5.05 -0.46 -0.47
N TYR A 146 -5.02 0.03 -1.70
CA TYR A 146 -6.03 0.93 -2.25
C TYR A 146 -6.86 0.21 -3.31
N GLY A 147 -8.09 0.66 -3.55
CA GLY A 147 -8.94 0.12 -4.62
C GLY A 147 -10.18 0.97 -4.87
N ASP A 148 -10.84 0.72 -5.99
CA ASP A 148 -12.10 1.35 -6.35
C ASP A 148 -13.27 0.56 -5.81
N VAL A 149 -14.22 1.25 -5.19
CA VAL A 149 -15.42 0.68 -4.58
C VAL A 149 -16.63 1.07 -5.42
N ALA A 150 -17.40 0.08 -5.84
CA ALA A 150 -18.71 0.26 -6.46
C ALA A 150 -19.79 -0.45 -5.64
N VAL A 151 -20.98 0.13 -5.60
CA VAL A 151 -22.17 -0.49 -4.98
C VAL A 151 -23.21 -0.63 -6.07
N ASN A 152 -23.67 -1.85 -6.33
CA ASN A 152 -24.63 -2.18 -7.37
C ASN A 152 -24.24 -1.64 -8.77
N GLY A 153 -22.94 -1.68 -9.07
CA GLY A 153 -22.36 -1.21 -10.33
C GLY A 153 -22.14 0.31 -10.43
N GLU A 154 -22.50 1.09 -9.41
CA GLU A 154 -22.23 2.53 -9.36
C GLU A 154 -21.02 2.83 -8.49
N THR A 155 -20.06 3.60 -9.00
CA THR A 155 -18.85 3.97 -8.27
C THR A 155 -19.20 4.79 -7.03
N ALA A 156 -18.85 4.25 -5.85
CA ALA A 156 -19.02 4.93 -4.57
C ALA A 156 -17.79 5.74 -4.19
N VAL A 157 -16.59 5.13 -4.31
CA VAL A 157 -15.31 5.77 -3.96
C VAL A 157 -14.21 5.23 -4.86
N THR A 158 -13.38 6.09 -5.44
CA THR A 158 -12.18 5.68 -6.17
C THR A 158 -10.95 5.72 -5.27
N SER A 159 -10.04 4.76 -5.43
CA SER A 159 -8.79 4.68 -4.65
C SER A 159 -9.00 4.79 -3.13
N ALA A 160 -10.05 4.16 -2.62
CA ALA A 160 -10.31 4.06 -1.19
C ALA A 160 -9.19 3.26 -0.51
N TYR A 161 -8.87 3.61 0.73
CA TYR A 161 -8.01 2.77 1.59
C TYR A 161 -8.83 1.53 1.97
N ILE A 162 -8.45 0.35 1.45
CA ILE A 162 -9.22 -0.89 1.62
C ILE A 162 -8.63 -1.71 2.76
N PHE A 163 -7.33 -2.00 2.70
CA PHE A 163 -6.68 -2.88 3.67
C PHE A 163 -5.42 -2.28 4.27
N THR A 164 -5.22 -2.55 5.55
CA THR A 164 -3.93 -2.39 6.24
C THR A 164 -3.09 -3.64 6.02
N LEU A 165 -1.79 -3.45 5.83
CA LEU A 165 -0.83 -4.55 5.73
C LEU A 165 0.00 -4.63 7.01
N ASN A 166 0.21 -5.83 7.51
CA ASN A 166 1.15 -6.09 8.60
C ASN A 166 2.17 -7.14 8.17
N GLY A 167 3.38 -6.67 7.86
CA GLY A 167 4.51 -7.50 7.43
C GLY A 167 5.34 -8.08 8.57
N SER A 168 4.94 -7.95 9.84
CA SER A 168 5.72 -8.47 10.97
C SER A 168 5.86 -10.00 10.98
N THR A 169 4.99 -10.70 10.26
CA THR A 169 4.96 -12.16 10.10
C THR A 169 5.52 -12.64 8.76
N LEU A 170 6.11 -11.73 7.96
CA LEU A 170 6.73 -12.09 6.69
C LEU A 170 7.84 -13.12 6.88
N LYS A 171 7.79 -14.15 6.05
CA LYS A 171 8.86 -15.14 5.91
C LYS A 171 10.03 -14.53 5.11
N PRO A 172 11.25 -15.05 5.25
CA PRO A 172 12.36 -14.69 4.37
C PRO A 172 11.98 -14.87 2.90
N LEU A 173 12.44 -13.97 2.03
CA LEU A 173 12.26 -14.06 0.58
C LEU A 173 12.71 -15.44 0.08
N GLN A 174 11.84 -16.13 -0.64
CA GLN A 174 12.11 -17.43 -1.23
C GLN A 174 12.29 -17.28 -2.75
N SER A 175 13.04 -18.20 -3.34
CA SER A 175 13.23 -18.27 -4.79
C SER A 175 12.99 -19.69 -5.27
N GLU A 176 12.13 -19.84 -6.27
CA GLU A 176 11.77 -21.13 -6.86
C GLU A 176 11.89 -21.06 -8.38
N GLY A 177 12.97 -21.59 -8.93
CA GLY A 177 13.24 -21.49 -10.37
C GLY A 177 13.39 -20.02 -10.79
N GLU A 178 12.51 -19.57 -11.68
CA GLU A 178 12.49 -18.19 -12.18
C GLU A 178 11.53 -17.28 -11.40
N THR A 179 10.96 -17.75 -10.28
CA THR A 179 10.06 -16.95 -9.45
C THR A 179 10.67 -16.59 -8.09
N ALA A 180 10.21 -15.47 -7.55
CA ALA A 180 10.45 -15.05 -6.18
C ALA A 180 9.12 -15.01 -5.43
N ILE A 181 9.14 -15.51 -4.18
CA ILE A 181 7.95 -15.67 -3.36
C ILE A 181 8.14 -14.91 -2.05
N LEU A 182 7.17 -14.05 -1.73
CA LEU A 182 7.09 -13.36 -0.46
C LEU A 182 5.75 -13.70 0.20
N GLU A 183 5.81 -14.33 1.37
CA GLU A 183 4.64 -14.85 2.06
C GLU A 183 4.63 -14.40 3.53
N GLY A 184 3.43 -14.17 4.06
CA GLY A 184 3.23 -14.00 5.50
C GLY A 184 2.76 -12.62 5.91
N THR A 185 2.44 -11.73 4.96
CA THR A 185 1.84 -10.43 5.29
C THR A 185 0.39 -10.65 5.70
N GLN A 186 0.01 -10.17 6.88
CA GLN A 186 -1.40 -10.11 7.27
C GLN A 186 -2.10 -8.99 6.51
N VAL A 187 -3.27 -9.29 5.97
CA VAL A 187 -4.17 -8.33 5.32
C VAL A 187 -5.32 -8.07 6.27
N LEU A 188 -5.51 -6.82 6.69
CA LEU A 188 -6.54 -6.45 7.66
C LEU A 188 -7.48 -5.40 7.09
N ILE A 189 -8.75 -5.42 7.49
CA ILE A 189 -9.72 -4.40 7.11
C ILE A 189 -9.26 -3.02 7.60
N SER A 190 -9.21 -2.05 6.70
CA SER A 190 -8.90 -0.66 7.09
C SER A 190 -10.11 -0.01 7.79
N PRO A 191 -9.88 1.07 8.56
CA PRO A 191 -10.99 1.84 9.14
C PRO A 191 -11.97 2.38 8.08
N VAL A 192 -11.48 2.84 6.94
CA VAL A 192 -12.31 3.41 5.87
C VAL A 192 -13.19 2.33 5.24
N ALA A 193 -12.64 1.14 4.99
CA ALA A 193 -13.41 0.02 4.45
C ALA A 193 -14.46 -0.49 5.45
N ALA A 194 -14.09 -0.62 6.73
CA ALA A 194 -15.04 -1.00 7.78
C ALA A 194 -16.24 -0.04 7.82
N ASP A 195 -15.98 1.26 7.88
CA ASP A 195 -17.03 2.29 7.91
C ASP A 195 -17.93 2.23 6.67
N LEU A 196 -17.35 2.06 5.47
CA LEU A 196 -18.11 1.95 4.22
C LEU A 196 -18.99 0.69 4.18
N LEU A 197 -18.45 -0.46 4.58
CA LEU A 197 -19.18 -1.73 4.60
C LEU A 197 -20.32 -1.70 5.62
N ASN A 198 -20.05 -1.20 6.83
CA ASN A 198 -21.04 -1.03 7.88
C ASN A 198 -22.19 -0.12 7.43
N GLN A 199 -21.89 1.01 6.79
CA GLN A 199 -22.91 1.89 6.20
C GLN A 199 -23.70 1.23 5.06
N THR A 200 -23.03 0.44 4.22
CA THR A 200 -23.67 -0.17 3.04
C THR A 200 -24.60 -1.32 3.40
N PHE A 201 -24.24 -2.09 4.44
CA PHE A 201 -25.00 -3.27 4.88
C PHE A 201 -25.81 -3.05 6.16
N ASP A 202 -25.88 -1.80 6.66
CA ASP A 202 -26.59 -1.42 7.88
C ASP A 202 -26.21 -2.30 9.09
N THR A 203 -24.91 -2.38 9.35
CA THR A 203 -24.32 -3.22 10.42
C THR A 203 -23.17 -2.49 11.11
N ASP A 204 -22.77 -2.95 12.30
CA ASP A 204 -21.58 -2.47 13.04
C ASP A 204 -20.55 -3.60 13.23
N ALA A 205 -20.75 -4.74 12.59
CA ALA A 205 -19.99 -5.95 12.85
C ALA A 205 -18.65 -6.00 12.11
N VAL A 206 -18.48 -5.22 11.04
CA VAL A 206 -17.20 -5.15 10.33
C VAL A 206 -16.30 -4.22 11.12
N THR A 207 -15.37 -4.79 11.89
CA THR A 207 -14.43 -4.01 12.69
C THR A 207 -13.18 -3.66 11.88
N PRO A 208 -12.59 -2.47 12.08
CA PRO A 208 -11.22 -2.21 11.67
C PRO A 208 -10.28 -3.27 12.24
N GLU A 209 -9.19 -3.55 11.54
CA GLU A 209 -8.19 -4.56 11.93
C GLU A 209 -8.72 -6.01 11.97
N LEU A 210 -9.94 -6.27 11.46
CA LEU A 210 -10.38 -7.63 11.20
C LEU A 210 -9.40 -8.28 10.22
N LEU A 211 -8.76 -9.37 10.64
CA LEU A 211 -7.84 -10.13 9.80
C LEU A 211 -8.62 -10.78 8.67
N VAL A 212 -8.32 -10.39 7.43
CA VAL A 212 -8.92 -10.97 6.22
C VAL A 212 -8.21 -12.25 5.84
N GLY A 213 -6.88 -12.27 5.97
CA GLY A 213 -6.08 -13.41 5.55
C GLY A 213 -4.58 -13.13 5.53
N ILE A 214 -3.85 -14.10 4.97
CA ILE A 214 -2.40 -14.05 4.81
C ILE A 214 -2.05 -13.98 3.32
N ALA A 215 -1.32 -12.94 2.93
CA ALA A 215 -0.90 -12.73 1.56
C ALA A 215 0.39 -13.51 1.23
N LYS A 216 0.39 -14.04 0.01
CA LYS A 216 1.52 -14.64 -0.71
C LYS A 216 1.61 -13.95 -2.07
N ILE A 217 2.77 -13.38 -2.37
CA ILE A 217 3.07 -12.73 -3.65
C ILE A 217 4.05 -13.63 -4.40
N THR A 218 3.74 -13.93 -5.65
CA THR A 218 4.61 -14.69 -6.56
C THR A 218 4.90 -13.85 -7.80
N VAL A 219 6.18 -13.56 -8.05
CA VAL A 219 6.62 -12.72 -9.18
C VAL A 219 7.71 -13.42 -9.97
N ASN A 220 7.82 -13.13 -11.26
CA ASN A 220 8.95 -13.58 -12.05
C ASN A 220 10.18 -12.73 -11.71
N THR A 221 11.33 -13.38 -11.65
CA THR A 221 12.63 -12.74 -11.34
C THR A 221 13.31 -12.17 -12.58
N THR A 222 12.91 -12.63 -13.76
CA THR A 222 13.26 -11.98 -15.03
C THR A 222 12.31 -10.80 -15.22
N SER A 223 12.84 -9.58 -15.17
CA SER A 223 12.06 -8.37 -15.45
C SER A 223 11.58 -8.41 -16.91
N GLY A 224 10.40 -7.86 -17.21
CA GLY A 224 9.82 -7.81 -18.56
C GLY A 224 10.59 -7.00 -19.62
N ASP A 225 11.89 -6.74 -19.43
CA ASP A 225 12.75 -5.98 -20.33
C ASP A 225 14.12 -6.65 -20.50
N ASP A 226 14.15 -7.84 -21.09
CA ASP A 226 15.34 -8.35 -21.78
C ASP A 226 15.13 -8.18 -23.30
N GLY A 227 14.88 -6.94 -23.72
CA GLY A 227 14.92 -6.56 -25.12
C GLY A 227 16.36 -6.67 -25.68
N ASN A 228 16.72 -7.84 -26.20
CA ASN A 228 17.83 -8.01 -27.15
C ASN A 228 17.30 -8.23 -28.56
#